data_AF-A0A2R8CG51-F1
#
_entry.id   AF-A0A2R8CG51-F1
#
_cell.length_a   1.000
_cell.length_b   1.000
_cell.length_c   1.000
_cell.angle_alpha   90.00
_cell.angle_beta   90.00
_cell.angle_gamma   90.00
#
_symmetry.space_group_name_H-M   'P 1'
#
loop_
_entity.id
_entity.type
_entity.pdbx_description
1 polymer ?
#
loop_
_entity_poly.entity_id
_entity_poly.type
_entity_poly.pdbx_seq_one_letter_code
_entity_poly.pdbx_strand_id
1 'polypeptide(L)'
;MTREEMFSLGILRAGQEVQLVGMPASRATIVDARKVKYRGETMTFTAWAKSLTGWKGVNIFDKVELSTGERLGALRKKHLK
;
A
#
# COMPACT_ATOMS: atom_id res chain seq x y z
N MET A 1 4.63 -14.34 4.36
CA MET A 1 4.49 -13.36 3.27
C MET A 1 4.50 -11.91 3.78
N THR A 2 5.66 -11.27 3.64
CA THR A 2 5.98 -9.86 3.84
C THR A 2 5.65 -9.07 2.57
N ARG A 3 5.82 -7.74 2.58
CA ARG A 3 5.62 -6.92 1.37
C ARG A 3 6.70 -7.15 0.34
N GLU A 4 7.93 -7.35 0.79
CA GLU A 4 9.08 -7.68 -0.04
C GLU A 4 8.81 -8.97 -0.82
N GLU A 5 8.28 -10.00 -0.14
CA GLU A 5 7.85 -11.23 -0.79
C GLU A 5 6.69 -10.97 -1.78
N MET A 6 5.68 -10.19 -1.40
CA MET A 6 4.57 -9.85 -2.32
C MET A 6 5.05 -9.10 -3.56
N PHE A 7 6.04 -8.21 -3.42
CA PHE A 7 6.61 -7.47 -4.53
C PHE A 7 7.47 -8.38 -5.42
N SER A 8 8.30 -9.24 -4.81
CA SER A 8 9.12 -10.22 -5.53
C SER A 8 8.28 -11.24 -6.31
N LEU A 9 7.11 -11.63 -5.78
CA LEU A 9 6.15 -12.51 -6.45
C LEU A 9 5.29 -11.79 -7.51
N GLY A 10 5.48 -10.47 -7.69
CA GLY A 10 4.70 -9.67 -8.63
C GLY A 10 3.23 -9.50 -8.25
N ILE A 11 2.86 -9.75 -6.99
CA ILE A 11 1.52 -9.46 -6.44
C ILE A 11 1.38 -7.94 -6.29
N LEU A 12 2.44 -7.30 -5.76
CA LEU A 12 2.62 -5.85 -5.79
C LEU A 12 3.65 -5.50 -6.88
N ARG A 13 3.40 -4.44 -7.63
CA ARG A 13 4.27 -3.99 -8.72
C ARG A 13 4.44 -2.49 -8.70
N ALA A 14 5.61 -2.03 -9.11
CA ALA A 14 5.83 -0.61 -9.36
C ALA A 14 4.82 -0.11 -10.41
N GLY A 15 4.30 1.10 -10.23
CA GLY A 15 3.27 1.68 -11.09
C GLY A 15 1.83 1.33 -10.72
N GLN A 16 1.59 0.34 -9.85
CA GLN A 16 0.24 0.10 -9.33
C GLN A 16 -0.21 1.23 -8.41
N GLU A 17 -1.51 1.51 -8.40
CA GLU A 17 -2.11 2.50 -7.52
C GLU A 17 -2.68 1.85 -6.25
N VAL A 18 -2.44 2.52 -5.13
CA VAL A 18 -2.99 2.19 -3.81
C VAL A 18 -3.69 3.39 -3.21
N GLN A 19 -4.64 3.14 -2.33
CA GLN A 19 -5.31 4.15 -1.53
C GLN A 19 -5.56 3.62 -0.11
N LEU A 20 -5.79 4.53 0.82
CA LEU A 20 -6.33 4.19 2.13
C LEU A 20 -7.80 3.78 1.99
N VAL A 21 -8.19 2.74 2.71
CA VAL A 21 -9.56 2.21 2.72
C VAL A 21 -10.54 3.32 3.05
N GLY A 22 -11.52 3.56 2.16
CA GLY A 22 -12.54 4.59 2.34
C GLY A 22 -12.06 6.03 2.12
N MET A 23 -10.83 6.24 1.64
CA MET A 23 -10.28 7.57 1.33
C MET A 23 -9.68 7.61 -0.10
N PRO A 24 -10.48 7.64 -1.16
CA PRO A 24 -9.98 7.63 -2.55
C PRO A 24 -9.03 8.78 -2.89
N ALA A 25 -9.19 9.93 -2.23
CA ALA A 25 -8.31 11.10 -2.40
C ALA A 25 -6.86 10.88 -1.92
N SER A 26 -6.59 9.77 -1.22
CA SER A 26 -5.26 9.42 -0.73
C SER A 26 -4.36 8.76 -1.78
N ARG A 27 -4.88 8.48 -2.98
CA ARG A 27 -4.23 7.68 -4.04
C ARG A 27 -2.74 7.97 -4.22
N ALA A 28 -1.94 6.91 -4.14
CA ALA A 28 -0.49 6.93 -4.32
C ALA A 28 -0.05 5.79 -5.25
N THR A 29 1.11 5.95 -5.91
CA THR A 29 1.67 4.96 -6.83
C THR A 29 2.76 4.16 -6.14
N ILE A 30 2.72 2.83 -6.20
CA ILE A 30 3.78 1.96 -5.68
C ILE A 30 5.07 2.22 -6.46
N VAL A 31 6.17 2.47 -5.75
CA VAL A 31 7.52 2.59 -6.34
C VAL A 31 8.29 1.30 -6.12
N ASP A 32 8.24 0.77 -4.90
CA ASP A 32 8.86 -0.50 -4.53
C ASP A 32 8.08 -1.15 -3.35
N ALA A 33 8.59 -2.26 -2.81
CA ALA A 33 7.96 -2.98 -1.70
C ALA A 33 7.71 -2.12 -0.43
N ARG A 34 8.41 -1.01 -0.27
CA ARG A 34 8.41 -0.15 0.93
C ARG A 34 7.93 1.27 0.67
N LYS A 35 8.02 1.75 -0.56
CA LYS A 35 7.81 3.15 -0.92
C LYS A 35 6.68 3.34 -1.92
N VAL A 36 6.00 4.47 -1.76
CA VAL A 36 4.99 4.99 -2.69
C VAL A 36 5.36 6.41 -3.09
N LYS A 37 4.88 6.81 -4.26
CA LYS A 37 4.92 8.18 -4.75
C LYS A 37 3.54 8.81 -4.55
N TYR A 38 3.47 9.88 -3.78
CA TYR A 38 2.25 10.63 -3.50
C TYR A 38 2.52 12.11 -3.77
N ARG A 39 1.72 12.74 -4.63
CA ARG A 39 1.86 14.17 -5.00
C ARG A 39 3.28 14.59 -5.40
N GLY A 40 3.99 13.72 -6.12
CA GLY A 40 5.35 13.99 -6.57
C GLY A 40 6.45 13.54 -5.60
N GLU A 41 6.15 13.32 -4.33
CA GLU A 41 7.11 12.90 -3.31
C GLU A 41 7.14 11.38 -3.11
N THR A 42 8.32 10.81 -2.92
CA THR A 42 8.50 9.40 -2.60
C THR A 42 8.72 9.21 -1.10
N MET A 43 7.87 8.42 -0.47
CA MET A 43 7.92 8.14 0.97
C MET A 43 7.49 6.71 1.27
N THR A 44 7.70 6.24 2.50
CA THR A 44 7.26 4.89 2.88
C THR A 44 5.73 4.82 2.93
N PHE A 45 5.15 3.63 2.73
CA PHE A 45 3.70 3.43 2.91
C PHE A 45 3.20 3.96 4.26
N THR A 46 3.99 3.76 5.32
CA THR A 46 3.63 4.23 6.66
C THR A 46 3.73 5.75 6.78
N ALA A 47 4.77 6.37 6.23
CA ALA A 47 4.90 7.84 6.24
C ALA A 47 3.75 8.50 5.47
N TRP A 48 3.42 7.99 4.27
CA TRP A 48 2.27 8.44 3.47
C TRP A 48 0.95 8.29 4.22
N ALA A 49 0.68 7.12 4.80
CA ALA A 49 -0.56 6.93 5.54
C ALA A 49 -0.64 7.84 6.78
N LYS A 50 0.48 8.04 7.49
CA LYS A 50 0.54 8.94 8.65
C LYS A 50 0.34 10.41 8.27
N SER A 51 0.91 10.87 7.15
CA SER A 51 0.77 12.27 6.72
C SER A 51 -0.68 12.64 6.39
N LEU A 52 -1.50 11.68 5.98
CA LEU A 52 -2.90 11.90 5.65
C LEU A 52 -3.87 11.71 6.83
N THR A 53 -3.50 10.87 7.81
CA THR A 53 -4.42 10.45 8.89
C THR A 53 -4.05 10.98 10.27
N GLY A 54 -2.81 11.40 10.47
CA GLY A 54 -2.27 11.75 11.80
C GLY A 54 -2.06 10.55 12.73
N TRP A 55 -2.15 9.30 12.25
CA TRP A 55 -2.01 8.12 13.10
C TRP A 55 -0.60 7.96 13.69
N LYS A 56 -0.51 7.55 14.95
CA LYS A 56 0.79 7.21 15.61
C LYS A 56 1.45 5.96 15.00
N GLY A 57 0.64 5.03 14.47
CA GLY A 57 1.08 3.81 13.80
C GLY A 57 0.06 3.38 12.73
N VAL A 58 0.53 2.72 11.67
CA VAL A 58 -0.33 2.27 10.56
C VAL A 58 -0.04 0.80 10.29
N ASN A 59 -1.08 -0.04 10.38
CA ASN A 59 -1.02 -1.38 9.79
C ASN A 59 -1.51 -1.32 8.34
N ILE A 60 -0.56 -1.20 7.43
CA ILE A 60 -0.83 -1.06 5.99
C ILE A 60 -1.59 -2.24 5.39
N PHE A 61 -1.48 -3.45 5.96
CA PHE A 61 -2.23 -4.61 5.45
C PHE A 61 -3.74 -4.48 5.70
N ASP A 62 -4.13 -3.76 6.73
CA ASP A 62 -5.53 -3.50 7.06
C ASP A 62 -6.05 -2.21 6.43
N LYS A 63 -5.17 -1.19 6.33
CA LYS A 63 -5.56 0.18 5.99
C LYS A 63 -5.32 0.58 4.54
N VAL A 64 -4.60 -0.23 3.77
CA VAL A 64 -4.28 0.06 2.36
C VAL A 64 -4.96 -0.97 1.45
N GLU A 65 -5.54 -0.47 0.37
CA GLU A 65 -6.13 -1.25 -0.72
C GLU A 65 -5.55 -0.81 -2.06
N LEU A 66 -5.53 -1.72 -3.02
CA LEU A 66 -5.32 -1.36 -4.42
C LEU A 66 -6.49 -0.47 -4.89
N SER A 67 -6.27 0.35 -5.91
CA SER A 67 -7.36 1.11 -6.55
C SER A 67 -8.49 0.22 -7.10
N THR A 68 -8.24 -1.09 -7.29
CA THR A 68 -9.23 -2.11 -7.62
C THR A 68 -10.13 -2.53 -6.44
N GLY A 69 -9.86 -2.05 -5.23
CA GLY A 69 -10.61 -2.34 -4.00
C GLY A 69 -10.10 -3.53 -3.18
N GLU A 70 -9.08 -4.25 -3.66
CA GLU A 70 -8.49 -5.36 -2.90
C GLU A 70 -7.53 -4.86 -1.80
N ARG A 71 -7.84 -5.16 -0.54
CA ARG A 71 -6.96 -4.86 0.60
C ARG A 71 -5.66 -5.66 0.52
N LEU A 72 -4.55 -5.04 0.91
CA LEU A 72 -3.25 -5.71 0.92
C LEU A 72 -3.23 -6.95 1.81
N GLY A 73 -3.94 -6.93 2.95
CA GLY A 73 -4.09 -8.09 3.83
C GLY A 73 -4.90 -9.23 3.21
N ALA A 74 -5.87 -8.93 2.36
CA ALA A 74 -6.64 -9.94 1.63
C ALA A 74 -5.79 -10.61 0.55
N LEU A 75 -5.06 -9.81 -0.24
CA LEU A 75 -4.07 -10.29 -1.21
C LEU A 75 -3.03 -11.19 -0.52
N ARG A 76 -2.55 -10.76 0.65
CA ARG A 76 -1.60 -11.54 1.43
C ARG A 76 -2.15 -12.94 1.77
N LYS A 77 -3.39 -13.03 2.25
CA LYS A 77 -4.01 -14.32 2.61
C LYS A 77 -4.27 -15.21 1.40
N LYS A 78 -4.66 -14.62 0.26
CA LYS A 78 -4.99 -15.34 -0.98
C LYS A 78 -3.81 -16.13 -1.54
N HIS A 79 -2.59 -15.59 -1.41
CA HIS A 79 -1.36 -16.19 -1.93
C HIS A 79 -0.53 -16.95 -0.88
N LEU A 80 -1.09 -17.20 0.31
CA LEU A 80 -0.44 -17.94 1.40
C LEU A 80 -0.89 -19.42 1.45
N LYS A 81 -1.47 -19.94 0.36
CA LYS A 81 -1.87 -21.34 0.21
C LYS A 81 -0.75 -22.20 -0.35
#